data_AF-A0AA91HIJ2-F1
#
_entry.id   AF-A0AA91HIJ2-F1
#
_cell.length_a   1.000
_cell.length_b   1.000
_cell.length_c   1.000
_cell.angle_alpha   90.00
_cell.angle_beta   90.00
_cell.angle_gamma   90.00
#
_symmetry.space_group_name_H-M   'P 1'
#
loop_
_entity.id
_entity.type
_entity.pdbx_description
1 polymer ?
#
loop_
_entity_poly.entity_id
_entity_poly.type
_entity_poly.pdbx_seq_one_letter_code
_entity_poly.pdbx_strand_id
1 'polypeptide(L)'
;MIGAEGTFAPFSYHDDNDNLVGYDVEVSEALAKELGVKVKFVEVKWYSLIAGLDSDKYDLVTNQVAITAERKKKYDFSIPHTYSYPAIITKKYNTEITKMRDIKGRVADENITMIIVTHEMSFAHQISDKVIFMDQGQIVESGTAKQIFDHPQMPRTQQFLARYRGDTDYII
;
A
#
# COMPACT_ATOMS: atom_id res chain seq x y z
N MET A 1 -12.28 21.12 6.11
CA MET A 1 -12.82 19.74 6.22
C MET A 1 -11.72 18.76 5.88
N ILE A 2 -11.73 17.55 6.45
CA ILE A 2 -10.67 16.54 6.24
C ILE A 2 -11.31 15.25 5.71
N GLY A 3 -10.80 14.72 4.61
CA GLY A 3 -11.18 13.42 4.07
C GLY A 3 -10.44 12.29 4.76
N ALA A 4 -11.18 11.28 5.25
CA ALA A 4 -10.66 10.06 5.85
C ALA A 4 -11.48 8.85 5.38
N GLU A 5 -10.96 7.63 5.51
CA GLU A 5 -11.69 6.42 5.07
C GLU A 5 -12.64 5.85 6.15
N GLY A 6 -12.28 5.96 7.42
CA GLY A 6 -13.11 5.48 8.54
C GLY A 6 -13.20 3.96 8.69
N THR A 7 -12.54 3.19 7.82
CA THR A 7 -12.51 1.71 7.88
C THR A 7 -11.10 1.12 7.84
N PHE A 8 -10.07 1.93 8.05
CA PHE A 8 -8.66 1.55 7.96
C PHE A 8 -7.96 1.59 9.32
N ALA A 9 -8.22 0.58 10.15
CA ALA A 9 -7.57 0.43 11.44
C ALA A 9 -6.06 0.13 11.30
N PRO A 10 -5.18 0.67 12.17
CA PRO A 10 -5.47 1.54 13.32
C PRO A 10 -5.42 3.05 13.02
N PHE A 11 -5.50 3.46 11.74
CA PHE A 11 -5.25 4.85 11.32
C PHE A 11 -6.52 5.70 11.33
N SER A 12 -7.58 5.25 10.67
CA SER A 12 -8.91 5.87 10.77
C SER A 12 -9.96 4.77 10.76
N TYR A 13 -10.63 4.53 11.87
CA TYR A 13 -11.61 3.46 12.03
C TYR A 13 -12.65 3.83 13.08
N HIS A 14 -13.75 3.08 13.12
CA HIS A 14 -14.78 3.27 14.14
C HIS A 14 -14.53 2.34 15.35
N ASP A 15 -14.61 2.89 16.57
CA ASP A 15 -14.55 2.11 17.81
C ASP A 15 -15.87 1.38 18.10
N ASP A 16 -15.94 0.65 19.22
CA ASP A 16 -17.14 -0.09 19.63
C ASP A 16 -18.37 0.82 19.86
N ASN A 17 -18.16 2.13 20.02
CA ASN A 17 -19.21 3.12 20.21
C ASN A 17 -19.53 3.90 18.92
N ASP A 18 -19.01 3.46 17.77
CA ASP A 18 -19.17 4.10 16.46
C ASP A 18 -18.54 5.50 16.36
N ASN A 19 -17.53 5.79 17.20
CA ASN A 19 -16.75 7.02 17.08
C ASN A 19 -15.61 6.81 16.08
N LEU A 20 -15.43 7.78 15.17
CA LEU A 20 -14.26 7.83 14.31
C LEU A 20 -13.00 8.12 15.16
N VAL A 21 -12.10 7.15 15.22
CA VAL A 21 -10.86 7.17 16.00
C VAL A 21 -9.67 6.67 15.18
N GLY A 22 -8.48 6.74 15.77
CA GLY A 22 -7.25 6.21 15.19
C GLY A 22 -6.18 7.28 15.05
N TYR A 23 -4.99 6.84 14.63
CA TYR A 23 -3.82 7.71 14.59
C TYR A 23 -3.99 8.94 13.67
N ASP A 24 -4.53 8.77 12.46
CA ASP A 24 -4.71 9.87 11.51
C ASP A 24 -5.77 10.88 12.01
N VAL A 25 -6.75 10.40 12.78
CA VAL A 25 -7.79 11.21 13.43
C VAL A 25 -7.18 12.05 14.54
N GLU A 26 -6.44 11.43 15.46
CA GLU A 26 -5.78 12.11 16.58
C GLU A 26 -4.79 13.18 16.12
N VAL A 27 -3.98 12.86 15.09
CA VAL A 27 -3.03 13.82 14.49
C VAL A 27 -3.77 15.01 13.87
N SER A 28 -4.87 14.77 13.16
CA SER A 28 -5.68 15.82 12.54
C SER A 28 -6.33 16.74 13.58
N GLU A 29 -6.85 16.18 14.66
CA GLU A 29 -7.44 16.94 15.76
C GLU A 29 -6.39 17.77 16.51
N ALA A 30 -5.22 17.20 16.77
CA ALA A 30 -4.10 17.92 17.39
C ALA A 30 -3.64 19.10 16.52
N LEU A 31 -3.52 18.88 15.20
CA LEU A 31 -3.17 19.93 14.25
C LEU A 31 -4.23 21.06 14.25
N ALA A 32 -5.50 20.71 14.20
CA ALA A 32 -6.57 21.71 14.20
C ALA A 32 -6.65 22.51 15.51
N LYS A 33 -6.36 21.86 16.64
CA LYS A 33 -6.25 22.53 17.94
C LYS A 33 -5.14 23.58 17.94
N GLU A 34 -3.98 23.25 17.40
CA GLU A 34 -2.84 24.19 17.27
C GLU A 34 -3.18 25.36 16.34
N LEU A 35 -3.92 25.09 15.27
CA LEU A 35 -4.37 26.10 14.31
C LEU A 35 -5.60 26.90 14.80
N GLY A 36 -6.20 26.54 15.93
CA GLY A 36 -7.41 27.18 16.45
C GLY A 36 -8.67 26.96 15.60
N VAL A 37 -8.72 25.89 14.80
CA VAL A 37 -9.85 25.56 13.92
C VAL A 37 -10.57 24.30 14.40
N LYS A 38 -11.80 24.09 13.92
CA LYS A 38 -12.56 22.85 14.17
C LYS A 38 -12.37 21.88 13.03
N VAL A 39 -12.06 20.62 13.35
CA VAL A 39 -12.08 19.55 12.37
C VAL A 39 -13.52 19.14 12.06
N LYS A 40 -13.77 18.88 10.79
CA LYS A 40 -14.93 18.11 10.34
C LYS A 40 -14.42 17.05 9.39
N PHE A 41 -14.53 15.79 9.80
CA PHE A 41 -14.19 14.65 8.97
C PHE A 41 -15.30 14.37 7.95
N VAL A 42 -14.89 13.93 6.76
CA VAL A 42 -15.75 13.49 5.67
C VAL A 42 -15.29 12.09 5.29
N GLU A 43 -16.03 11.09 5.73
CA GLU A 43 -15.70 9.70 5.45
C GLU A 43 -16.07 9.32 4.02
N VAL A 44 -15.08 8.87 3.25
CA VAL A 44 -15.27 8.36 1.88
C VAL A 44 -14.32 7.21 1.59
N LYS A 45 -14.73 6.32 0.68
CA LYS A 45 -13.90 5.19 0.25
C LYS A 45 -12.55 5.65 -0.32
N TRP A 46 -11.50 4.85 -0.14
CA TRP A 46 -10.15 5.12 -0.64
C TRP A 46 -10.09 5.69 -2.07
N TYR A 47 -10.73 5.03 -3.04
CA TYR A 47 -10.70 5.44 -4.45
C TYR A 47 -11.30 6.83 -4.71
N SER A 48 -12.17 7.31 -3.82
CA SER A 48 -12.84 8.60 -3.92
C SER A 48 -12.15 9.70 -3.11
N LEU A 49 -11.16 9.37 -2.26
CA LEU A 49 -10.48 10.36 -1.42
C LEU A 49 -9.76 11.43 -2.26
N ILE A 50 -9.00 10.97 -3.25
CA ILE A 50 -8.22 11.89 -4.08
C ILE A 50 -9.16 12.70 -5.00
N ALA A 51 -10.22 12.09 -5.51
CA ALA A 51 -11.22 12.79 -6.33
C ALA A 51 -12.03 13.83 -5.53
N GLY A 52 -12.30 13.58 -4.24
CA GLY A 52 -12.94 14.57 -3.38
C GLY A 52 -12.03 15.75 -3.06
N LEU A 53 -10.72 15.50 -2.91
CA LEU A 53 -9.72 16.56 -2.78
C LEU A 53 -9.66 17.42 -4.06
N ASP A 54 -9.65 16.77 -5.24
CA ASP A 54 -9.66 17.46 -6.54
C ASP A 54 -10.90 18.32 -6.80
N SER A 55 -12.00 18.04 -6.10
CA SER A 55 -13.29 18.73 -6.26
C SER A 55 -13.62 19.67 -5.10
N ASP A 56 -12.61 20.04 -4.31
CA ASP A 56 -12.72 20.95 -3.17
C ASP A 56 -13.79 20.53 -2.13
N LYS A 57 -14.07 19.22 -2.01
CA LYS A 57 -15.01 18.71 -0.99
C LYS A 57 -14.41 18.74 0.41
N TYR A 58 -13.08 18.73 0.51
CA TYR A 58 -12.31 18.89 1.72
C TYR A 58 -10.91 19.39 1.37
N ASP A 59 -10.26 20.00 2.36
CA ASP A 59 -9.02 20.75 2.17
C ASP A 59 -7.79 19.87 2.42
N LEU A 60 -7.97 18.72 3.07
CA LEU A 60 -6.90 17.80 3.46
C LEU A 60 -7.38 16.35 3.38
N VAL A 61 -6.48 15.43 3.04
CA VAL A 61 -6.69 13.98 3.14
C VAL A 61 -5.71 13.40 4.16
N THR A 62 -6.22 12.65 5.14
CA THR A 62 -5.43 11.94 6.15
C THR A 62 -5.82 10.47 6.15
N ASN A 63 -5.12 9.67 5.35
CA ASN A 63 -5.41 8.25 5.19
C ASN A 63 -4.17 7.47 4.71
N GLN A 64 -3.01 7.71 5.33
CA GLN A 64 -1.74 7.04 4.98
C GLN A 64 -1.39 7.04 3.47
N VAL A 65 -1.58 8.19 2.82
CA VAL A 65 -1.33 8.32 1.39
C VAL A 65 0.16 8.25 1.10
N ALA A 66 0.59 7.16 0.45
CA ALA A 66 1.98 7.01 0.03
C ALA A 66 2.43 8.18 -0.86
N ILE A 67 3.57 8.75 -0.52
CA ILE A 67 4.21 9.85 -1.23
C ILE A 67 4.90 9.29 -2.49
N THR A 68 4.47 9.74 -3.67
CA THR A 68 5.09 9.36 -4.94
C THR A 68 5.46 10.61 -5.74
N ALA A 69 6.43 10.47 -6.67
CA ALA A 69 6.83 11.57 -7.54
C ALA A 69 5.67 12.07 -8.41
N GLU A 70 4.81 11.17 -8.89
CA GLU A 70 3.62 11.50 -9.66
C GLU A 70 2.62 12.33 -8.85
N ARG A 71 2.32 11.92 -7.60
CA ARG A 71 1.39 12.66 -6.74
C ARG A 71 1.93 14.03 -6.33
N LYS A 72 3.24 14.14 -6.08
CA LYS A 72 3.90 15.41 -5.77
C LYS A 72 3.81 16.46 -6.89
N LYS A 73 3.53 16.06 -8.13
CA LYS A 73 3.29 17.02 -9.23
C LYS A 73 1.94 17.75 -9.08
N LYS A 74 0.99 17.17 -8.34
CA LYS A 74 -0.39 17.66 -8.23
C LYS A 74 -0.80 18.04 -6.81
N TYR A 75 -0.21 17.42 -5.79
CA TYR A 75 -0.57 17.62 -4.39
C TYR A 75 0.66 17.97 -3.55
N ASP A 76 0.44 18.87 -2.60
CA ASP A 76 1.40 19.11 -1.53
C ASP A 76 1.25 18.04 -0.45
N PHE A 77 2.39 17.56 0.06
CA PHE A 77 2.43 16.57 1.13
C PHE A 77 3.05 17.18 2.38
N SER A 78 2.56 16.76 3.54
CA SER A 78 3.21 17.03 4.82
C SER A 78 4.58 16.33 4.91
N ILE A 79 5.31 16.65 5.97
CA ILE A 79 6.45 15.83 6.37
C ILE A 79 5.96 14.39 6.65
N PRO A 80 6.68 13.34 6.20
CA PRO A 80 6.29 11.97 6.47
C PRO A 80 6.26 11.74 7.99
N HIS A 81 5.08 11.34 8.50
CA HIS A 81 4.84 11.08 9.91
C HIS A 81 4.67 9.58 10.20
N THR A 82 4.64 8.74 9.16
CA THR A 82 4.58 7.28 9.24
C THR A 82 5.52 6.66 8.22
N TYR A 83 6.11 5.51 8.58
CA TYR A 83 6.88 4.66 7.68
C TYR A 83 6.32 3.25 7.76
N SER A 84 5.95 2.68 6.63
CA SER A 84 5.49 1.30 6.54
C SER A 84 6.63 0.44 6.00
N TYR A 85 6.92 -0.66 6.70
CA TYR A 85 7.90 -1.65 6.28
C TYR A 85 7.24 -3.03 6.25
N PRO A 86 7.53 -3.86 5.23
CA PRO A 86 7.10 -5.24 5.25
C PRO A 86 7.77 -5.97 6.42
N ALA A 87 6.97 -6.72 7.19
CA ALA A 87 7.44 -7.52 8.32
C ALA A 87 7.04 -8.99 8.14
N ILE A 88 7.91 -9.91 8.56
CA ILE A 88 7.59 -11.34 8.66
C ILE A 88 7.07 -11.58 10.07
N ILE A 89 5.87 -12.12 10.19
CA ILE A 89 5.27 -12.49 11.49
C ILE A 89 5.40 -14.00 11.66
N THR A 90 6.06 -14.42 12.74
CA THR A 90 6.24 -15.83 13.09
C THR A 90 5.62 -16.14 14.45
N LYS A 91 5.45 -17.44 14.77
CA LYS A 91 5.07 -17.85 16.12
C LYS A 91 6.15 -17.44 17.12
N LYS A 92 5.77 -17.05 18.34
CA LYS A 92 6.66 -16.57 19.42
C LYS A 92 7.94 -17.40 19.63
N TYR A 93 7.85 -18.72 19.43
CA TYR A 93 8.96 -19.67 19.67
C TYR A 93 9.64 -20.14 18.39
N ASN A 94 9.35 -19.52 17.24
CA ASN A 94 10.01 -19.85 15.98
C ASN A 94 11.43 -19.26 16.00
N THR A 95 12.43 -20.13 15.83
CA THR A 95 13.85 -19.77 15.73
C THR A 95 14.42 -20.01 14.33
N GLU A 96 13.60 -20.48 13.40
CA GLU A 96 14.02 -20.95 12.08
C GLU A 96 13.81 -19.91 10.98
N ILE A 97 12.76 -19.08 11.10
CA ILE A 97 12.41 -18.04 10.14
C ILE A 97 12.74 -16.68 10.76
N THR A 98 13.94 -16.21 10.48
CA THR A 98 14.47 -14.94 10.99
C THR A 98 14.71 -13.91 9.89
N LYS A 99 14.83 -14.37 8.65
CA LYS A 99 15.01 -13.56 7.44
C LYS A 99 14.21 -14.16 6.30
N MET A 100 13.98 -13.36 5.27
CA MET A 100 13.12 -13.75 4.15
C MET A 100 13.60 -15.02 3.42
N ARG A 101 14.91 -15.24 3.34
CA ARG A 101 15.51 -16.42 2.70
C ARG A 101 15.17 -17.73 3.40
N ASP A 102 14.89 -17.68 4.70
CA ASP A 102 14.58 -18.89 5.50
C ASP A 102 13.24 -19.50 5.07
N ILE A 103 12.30 -18.65 4.60
CA ILE A 103 11.01 -19.11 4.06
C ILE A 103 11.24 -19.98 2.83
N LYS A 104 12.10 -19.54 1.90
CA LYS A 104 12.38 -20.30 0.66
C LYS A 104 13.04 -21.65 0.96
N GLY A 105 14.01 -21.67 1.87
CA GLY A 105 14.69 -22.90 2.30
C GLY A 105 13.71 -23.91 2.87
N ARG A 106 12.85 -23.48 3.80
CA ARG A 106 11.87 -24.37 4.44
C ARG A 106 10.83 -24.92 3.46
N VAL A 107 10.31 -24.08 2.56
CA VAL A 107 9.35 -24.52 1.53
C VAL A 107 9.96 -25.62 0.65
N ALA A 108 11.24 -25.48 0.30
CA ALA A 108 11.98 -26.48 -0.45
C ALA A 108 12.22 -27.77 0.37
N ASP A 109 12.66 -27.64 1.62
CA ASP A 109 13.02 -28.77 2.49
C ASP A 109 11.79 -29.60 2.89
N GLU A 110 10.65 -28.94 3.15
CA GLU A 110 9.39 -29.60 3.54
C GLU A 110 8.57 -30.10 2.33
N ASN A 111 9.04 -29.87 1.10
CA ASN A 111 8.35 -30.20 -0.16
C ASN A 111 6.89 -29.72 -0.19
N ILE A 112 6.66 -28.50 0.32
CA ILE A 112 5.34 -27.87 0.39
C ILE A 112 5.18 -26.84 -0.72
N THR A 113 3.94 -26.58 -1.16
CA THR A 113 3.63 -25.49 -2.09
C THR A 113 3.07 -24.31 -1.32
N MET A 114 3.73 -23.16 -1.42
CA MET A 114 3.29 -21.91 -0.80
C MET A 114 2.70 -20.97 -1.86
N ILE A 115 1.46 -20.53 -1.66
CA ILE A 115 0.84 -19.47 -2.47
C ILE A 115 0.94 -18.17 -1.69
N ILE A 116 1.51 -17.15 -2.34
CA ILE A 116 1.71 -15.82 -1.76
C ILE A 116 0.93 -14.81 -2.60
N VAL A 117 0.09 -14.02 -1.94
CA VAL A 117 -0.57 -12.84 -2.54
C VAL A 117 0.03 -11.61 -1.87
N THR A 118 0.69 -10.76 -2.64
CA THR A 118 1.41 -9.61 -2.11
C THR A 118 1.37 -8.43 -3.06
N HIS A 119 1.40 -7.22 -2.48
CA HIS A 119 1.59 -5.97 -3.20
C HIS A 119 3.06 -5.53 -3.24
N GLU A 120 3.95 -6.27 -2.59
CA GLU A 120 5.38 -5.99 -2.51
C GLU A 120 6.15 -6.70 -3.63
N MET A 121 6.36 -6.01 -4.75
CA MET A 121 6.95 -6.63 -5.94
C MET A 121 8.39 -7.08 -5.73
N SER A 122 9.19 -6.33 -4.95
CA SER A 122 10.54 -6.76 -4.58
C SER A 122 10.54 -8.06 -3.77
N PHE A 123 9.54 -8.25 -2.90
CA PHE A 123 9.39 -9.49 -2.14
C PHE A 123 9.00 -10.65 -3.05
N ALA A 124 7.98 -10.47 -3.90
CA ALA A 124 7.56 -11.46 -4.88
C ALA A 124 8.72 -11.87 -5.81
N HIS A 125 9.52 -10.90 -6.26
CA HIS A 125 10.68 -11.18 -7.11
C HIS A 125 11.72 -12.05 -6.40
N GLN A 126 12.00 -11.78 -5.12
CA GLN A 126 13.03 -12.52 -4.38
C GLN A 126 12.61 -13.93 -3.97
N ILE A 127 11.35 -14.13 -3.63
CA ILE A 127 10.90 -15.38 -2.99
C ILE A 127 10.28 -16.37 -3.98
N SER A 128 9.62 -15.89 -5.04
CA SER A 128 8.78 -16.73 -5.89
C SER A 128 9.58 -17.45 -6.98
N ASP A 129 9.26 -18.73 -7.20
CA ASP A 129 9.75 -19.45 -8.39
C ASP A 129 8.85 -19.18 -9.61
N LYS A 130 7.53 -19.06 -9.38
CA LYS A 130 6.52 -18.71 -10.38
C LYS A 130 5.70 -17.52 -9.90
N VAL A 131 5.39 -16.62 -10.84
CA VAL A 131 4.58 -15.42 -10.61
C VAL A 131 3.41 -15.44 -11.58
N ILE A 132 2.24 -15.03 -11.08
CA ILE A 132 1.03 -14.80 -11.86
C ILE A 132 0.66 -13.33 -11.64
N PHE A 133 0.71 -12.54 -12.70
CA PHE A 133 0.23 -11.16 -12.70
C PHE A 133 -1.24 -11.15 -13.13
N MET A 134 -2.09 -10.58 -12.28
CA MET A 134 -3.53 -10.46 -12.51
C MET A 134 -3.94 -8.99 -12.56
N ASP A 135 -4.87 -8.66 -13.45
CA ASP A 135 -5.48 -7.34 -13.56
C ASP A 135 -6.96 -7.51 -13.90
N GLN A 136 -7.85 -6.74 -13.25
CA GLN A 136 -9.30 -6.80 -13.47
C GLN A 136 -9.91 -8.22 -13.40
N GLY A 137 -9.38 -9.06 -12.50
CA GLY A 137 -9.84 -10.44 -12.31
C GLY A 137 -9.37 -11.43 -13.38
N GLN A 138 -8.50 -11.02 -14.31
CA GLN A 138 -7.94 -11.89 -15.34
C GLN A 138 -6.44 -12.11 -15.10
N ILE A 139 -5.96 -13.31 -15.45
CA ILE A 139 -4.51 -13.58 -15.52
C ILE A 139 -4.00 -12.92 -16.79
N VAL A 140 -3.15 -11.91 -16.60
CA VAL A 140 -2.54 -11.15 -17.70
C VAL A 140 -1.24 -11.81 -18.14
N GLU A 141 -0.39 -12.23 -17.20
CA GLU A 141 0.88 -12.86 -17.50
C GLU A 141 1.26 -13.87 -16.43
N SER A 142 1.94 -14.95 -16.81
CA SER A 142 2.49 -15.91 -15.85
C SER A 142 3.82 -16.46 -16.34
N GLY A 143 4.75 -16.68 -15.42
CA GLY A 143 6.11 -17.10 -15.76
C GLY A 143 6.97 -17.23 -14.52
N THR A 144 8.27 -17.45 -14.71
CA THR A 144 9.23 -17.36 -13.61
C THR A 144 9.31 -15.93 -13.09
N ALA A 145 9.73 -15.74 -11.84
CA ALA A 145 9.91 -14.40 -11.28
C ALA A 145 10.85 -13.54 -12.17
N LYS A 146 11.94 -14.13 -12.66
CA LYS A 146 12.85 -13.46 -13.60
C LYS A 146 12.15 -13.03 -14.90
N GLN A 147 11.32 -13.90 -15.48
CA GLN A 147 10.57 -13.54 -16.69
C GLN A 147 9.60 -12.40 -16.43
N ILE A 148 8.79 -12.49 -15.37
CA ILE A 148 7.78 -11.48 -15.09
C ILE A 148 8.40 -10.14 -14.69
N PHE A 149 9.38 -10.15 -13.78
CA PHE A 149 9.95 -8.90 -13.29
C PHE A 149 10.99 -8.33 -14.26
N ASP A 150 11.96 -9.12 -14.73
CA ASP A 150 13.08 -8.57 -15.51
C ASP A 150 12.78 -8.46 -17.00
N HIS A 151 11.97 -9.37 -17.54
CA HIS A 151 11.68 -9.45 -18.97
C HIS A 151 10.18 -9.64 -19.28
N PRO A 152 9.29 -8.77 -18.74
CA PRO A 152 7.85 -8.90 -18.94
C PRO A 152 7.48 -8.83 -20.43
N GLN A 153 6.63 -9.74 -20.87
CA GLN A 153 6.21 -9.82 -22.28
C GLN A 153 4.91 -9.05 -22.54
N MET A 154 4.02 -8.95 -21.55
CA MET A 154 2.73 -8.31 -21.77
C MET A 154 2.81 -6.80 -21.52
N PRO A 155 2.25 -5.97 -22.43
CA PRO A 155 2.27 -4.51 -22.29
C PRO A 155 1.68 -4.02 -20.96
N ARG A 156 0.63 -4.68 -20.46
CA ARG A 156 0.00 -4.31 -19.19
C ARG A 156 0.91 -4.59 -17.99
N THR A 157 1.63 -5.71 -17.98
CA THR A 157 2.64 -6.03 -16.96
C THR A 157 3.80 -5.05 -17.01
N GLN A 158 4.29 -4.71 -18.21
CA GLN A 158 5.33 -3.69 -18.42
C GLN A 158 4.90 -2.35 -17.84
N GLN A 159 3.70 -1.88 -18.17
CA GLN A 159 3.15 -0.62 -17.66
C GLN A 159 3.05 -0.61 -16.13
N PHE A 160 2.61 -1.73 -15.53
CA PHE A 160 2.54 -1.86 -14.08
C PHE A 160 3.93 -1.79 -13.44
N LEU A 161 4.91 -2.54 -13.96
CA LEU A 161 6.27 -2.59 -13.42
C LEU A 161 7.04 -1.28 -13.63
N ALA A 162 6.78 -0.54 -14.71
CA ALA A 162 7.36 0.80 -14.93
C ALA A 162 6.98 1.78 -13.81
N ARG A 163 5.70 1.80 -13.41
CA ARG A 163 5.24 2.60 -12.27
C ARG A 163 5.92 2.22 -10.96
N TYR A 164 6.18 0.92 -10.77
CA TYR A 164 6.88 0.42 -9.57
C TYR A 164 8.37 0.79 -9.55
N ARG A 165 9.04 0.75 -10.72
CA ARG A 165 10.48 1.07 -10.85
C ARG A 165 10.79 2.55 -10.79
N GLY A 166 9.79 3.41 -10.94
CA GLY A 166 9.98 4.86 -11.00
C GLY A 166 10.43 5.36 -12.38
N ASP A 167 10.39 4.51 -13.41
CA ASP A 167 10.70 4.88 -14.79
C ASP A 167 9.50 5.63 -15.38
N THR A 168 9.48 6.95 -15.23
CA THR A 168 8.42 7.85 -15.69
C THR A 168 8.43 8.12 -17.21
N ASP A 169 8.73 7.11 -18.04
CA ASP A 169 8.78 7.28 -19.51
C ASP A 169 7.61 6.63 -20.27
N TYR A 170 6.58 6.15 -19.57
CA TYR A 170 5.34 5.68 -20.21
C TYR A 170 4.18 6.64 -19.94
N ILE A 171 4.17 7.74 -20.69
CA ILE A 171 2.98 8.58 -20.89
C ILE A 171 2.16 7.92 -22.01
N ILE A 172 0.91 7.58 -21.70
CA ILE A 172 -0.18 7.61 -22.68
C ILE A 172 -1.23 8.56 -22.12
#